data_AF-A0A6M2AFU3-F1
#
_entry.id   AF-A0A6M2AFU3-F1
#
_cell.length_a   1.000
_cell.length_b   1.000
_cell.length_c   1.000
_cell.angle_alpha   90.00
_cell.angle_beta   90.00
_cell.angle_gamma   90.00
#
_symmetry.space_group_name_H-M   'P 1'
#
loop_
_entity.id
_entity.type
_entity.pdbx_description
1 polymer ?
#
loop_
_entity_poly.entity_id
_entity_poly.type
_entity_poly.pdbx_seq_one_letter_code
_entity_poly.pdbx_strand_id
1 'polypeptide(L)'
;MSTIYKTQLKDSDNSQNIINLKKVFPEFLSYFLLAKTKTKSSLAYLLPYDSSSKIKKDLEKGLKEYQMLLNMFQIAISEYNRGNLQRFDPIVGENACQIRAVKIVSMFSNNLVDFTYLEKKALEAQKTIEQLLLPKNITTLIQSKMSLKELLNKENLQIFLTDDELYLLKSFILTESKISQPSEVMFYIQKNLFLETKEPNEEKNISPKFEREKAYPKNLKKYGNVSSKFTEKLFRRIRKLLSKESILYLKDITNKHQDESLKEMISDKFETRHLNCYCMPMFWSYKTLFLALQKENIPIIVHAKFIDNKTQDFQVVDEEFLLYENFNDLENHSYSSKLANISDFNRPAVVIQGIVYQNFDNDFKSEWKEFMKSCSIKHVILAGAADHRQYPDPKLDHMISDLKDEEYENYKVMASKRGFSLENPSTFFIQHVYAF
;
A
#
# COMPACT_ATOMS: atom_id res chain seq x y z
N MET A 1 22.04 34.18 -19.60
CA MET A 1 21.79 35.43 -18.84
C MET A 1 20.31 35.51 -18.50
N SER A 2 19.89 34.88 -17.39
CA SER A 2 18.56 35.12 -16.81
C SER A 2 18.73 35.42 -15.33
N THR A 3 18.09 36.49 -14.91
CA THR A 3 18.33 37.22 -13.67
C THR A 3 17.63 36.53 -12.51
N ILE A 4 18.41 36.22 -11.47
CA ILE A 4 17.94 35.68 -10.19
C ILE A 4 17.24 36.81 -9.42
N TYR A 5 15.94 36.69 -9.18
CA TYR A 5 15.25 37.49 -8.16
C TYR A 5 15.46 36.82 -6.78
N LYS A 6 16.39 37.35 -5.99
CA LYS A 6 16.43 37.14 -4.54
C LYS A 6 15.63 38.24 -3.88
N THR A 7 14.43 37.93 -3.39
CA THR A 7 13.68 38.84 -2.51
C THR A 7 13.82 38.34 -1.08
N GLN A 8 14.55 39.09 -0.25
CA GLN A 8 14.56 38.93 1.20
C GLN A 8 13.24 39.44 1.76
N LEU A 9 12.43 38.56 2.34
CA LEU A 9 11.29 38.96 3.17
C LEU A 9 11.78 39.10 4.62
N LYS A 10 11.81 40.34 5.10
CA LYS A 10 11.93 40.67 6.52
C LYS A 10 10.55 40.55 7.17
N ASP A 11 10.53 40.02 8.39
CA ASP A 11 9.35 39.87 9.24
C ASP A 11 8.66 41.22 9.51
N SER A 12 7.56 41.48 8.82
CA SER A 12 6.54 42.46 9.23
C SER A 12 5.18 42.09 8.62
N ASP A 13 4.19 41.91 9.50
CA ASP A 13 2.74 41.75 9.25
C ASP A 13 2.30 40.83 8.09
N ASN A 14 2.32 39.52 8.37
CA ASN A 14 1.83 38.46 7.47
C ASN A 14 0.31 38.46 7.23
N SER A 15 -0.48 39.25 7.96
CA SER A 15 -1.95 39.22 7.90
C SER A 15 -2.52 39.89 6.64
N GLN A 16 -1.97 41.04 6.24
CA GLN A 16 -2.47 41.80 5.08
C GLN A 16 -2.12 41.12 3.73
N ASN A 17 -0.95 40.50 3.62
CA ASN A 17 -0.50 39.82 2.40
C ASN A 17 -1.31 38.54 2.11
N ILE A 18 -1.74 37.82 3.15
CA ILE A 18 -2.62 36.64 3.02
C ILE A 18 -4.01 37.04 2.51
N ILE A 19 -4.53 38.22 2.89
CA ILE A 19 -5.83 38.72 2.43
C ILE A 19 -5.80 39.11 0.95
N ASN A 20 -4.71 39.71 0.48
CA ASN A 20 -4.58 40.06 -0.94
C ASN A 20 -4.37 38.84 -1.84
N LEU A 21 -3.62 37.83 -1.39
CA LEU A 21 -3.47 36.57 -2.15
C LEU A 21 -4.81 35.81 -2.27
N LYS A 22 -5.70 35.89 -1.27
CA LYS A 22 -7.06 35.29 -1.32
C LYS A 22 -7.94 35.83 -2.44
N LYS A 23 -7.76 37.10 -2.81
CA LYS A 23 -8.53 37.74 -3.88
C LYS A 23 -7.99 37.43 -5.26
N VAL A 24 -6.67 37.27 -5.39
CA VAL A 24 -6.02 37.15 -6.71
C VAL A 24 -5.91 35.69 -7.14
N PHE A 25 -5.76 34.75 -6.20
CA PHE A 25 -5.57 33.33 -6.52
C PHE A 25 -6.31 32.39 -5.55
N PRO A 26 -7.65 32.34 -5.58
CA PRO A 26 -8.43 31.47 -4.70
C PRO A 26 -8.07 29.98 -4.87
N GLU A 27 -7.72 29.54 -6.08
CA GLU A 27 -7.27 28.17 -6.34
C GLU A 27 -5.87 27.88 -5.76
N PHE A 28 -4.97 28.85 -5.81
CA PHE A 28 -3.59 28.71 -5.31
C PHE A 28 -3.54 28.71 -3.78
N LEU A 29 -4.46 29.44 -3.13
CA LEU A 29 -4.64 29.36 -1.68
C LEU A 29 -5.30 28.07 -1.22
N SER A 30 -6.09 27.38 -2.04
CA SER A 30 -6.58 26.05 -1.68
C SER A 30 -5.42 25.05 -1.58
N TYR A 31 -4.41 25.18 -2.46
CA TYR A 31 -3.15 24.43 -2.41
C TYR A 31 -2.30 24.80 -1.18
N PHE A 32 -2.22 26.09 -0.84
CA PHE A 32 -1.44 26.58 0.32
C PHE A 32 -2.13 26.37 1.68
N LEU A 33 -3.47 26.38 1.73
CA LEU A 33 -4.26 26.09 2.93
C LEU A 33 -4.54 24.59 3.12
N LEU A 34 -4.33 23.77 2.07
CA LEU A 34 -4.19 22.31 2.20
C LEU A 34 -2.86 21.90 2.85
N ALA A 35 -1.92 22.84 3.04
CA ALA A 35 -0.96 22.74 4.13
C ALA A 35 -1.69 23.00 5.47
N LYS A 36 -2.70 22.16 5.79
CA LYS A 36 -2.98 21.80 7.18
C LYS A 36 -1.61 21.58 7.79
N THR A 37 -1.28 22.27 8.87
CA THR A 37 -0.04 22.06 9.63
C THR A 37 0.14 20.55 9.76
N LYS A 38 1.00 19.94 8.92
CA LYS A 38 1.08 18.49 8.83
C LYS A 38 1.45 18.05 10.23
N THR A 39 0.54 17.35 10.89
CA THR A 39 0.76 16.89 12.25
C THR A 39 2.00 16.03 12.23
N LYS A 40 3.07 16.48 12.90
CA LYS A 40 4.30 15.73 12.95
C LYS A 40 4.28 14.80 14.14
N SER A 41 4.55 13.53 13.89
CA SER A 41 4.68 12.50 14.91
C SER A 41 6.13 12.10 15.07
N SER A 42 6.58 11.90 16.31
CA SER A 42 7.91 11.35 16.54
C SER A 42 8.01 9.92 15.99
N LEU A 43 9.17 9.52 15.45
CA LEU A 43 9.49 8.13 15.09
C LEU A 43 9.25 7.16 16.26
N ALA A 44 9.50 7.61 17.50
CA ALA A 44 9.25 6.82 18.71
C ALA A 44 7.77 6.44 18.90
N TYR A 45 6.83 7.13 18.22
CA TYR A 45 5.42 6.78 18.18
C TYR A 45 5.15 5.36 17.64
N LEU A 46 6.04 4.85 16.78
CA LEU A 46 5.94 3.49 16.25
C LEU A 46 6.28 2.41 17.29
N LEU A 47 6.97 2.76 18.38
CA LEU A 47 7.30 1.80 19.44
C LEU A 47 6.01 1.17 19.99
N PRO A 48 6.00 -0.15 20.27
CA PRO A 48 4.81 -0.86 20.74
C PRO A 48 4.55 -0.69 22.24
N TYR A 49 5.02 0.41 22.83
CA TYR A 49 4.91 0.76 24.24
C TYR A 49 5.10 2.28 24.40
N ASP A 50 4.74 2.83 25.56
CA ASP A 50 5.10 4.21 25.90
C ASP A 50 6.60 4.31 26.20
N SER A 51 7.33 5.11 25.43
CA SER A 51 8.76 5.37 25.64
C SER A 51 9.13 5.82 27.07
N SER A 52 8.19 6.42 27.81
CA SER A 52 8.38 6.82 29.20
C SER A 52 8.52 5.62 30.14
N SER A 53 8.03 4.43 29.74
CA SER A 53 8.06 3.21 30.55
C SER A 53 9.41 2.48 30.54
N LYS A 54 10.35 2.88 29.67
CA LYS A 54 11.66 2.24 29.53
C LYS A 54 12.69 2.99 30.38
N ILE A 55 12.91 2.50 31.60
CA ILE A 55 13.83 3.07 32.59
C ILE A 55 14.83 2.02 33.07
N LYS A 56 15.92 2.43 33.73
CA LYS A 56 16.93 1.53 34.32
C LYS A 56 17.42 0.50 33.28
N LYS A 57 17.49 -0.79 33.63
CA LYS A 57 17.96 -1.86 32.72
C LYS A 57 17.13 -1.98 31.43
N ASP A 58 15.87 -1.54 31.44
CA ASP A 58 15.03 -1.53 30.24
C ASP A 58 15.37 -0.39 29.27
N LEU A 59 16.13 0.62 29.71
CA LEU A 59 16.58 1.74 28.87
C LEU A 59 17.49 1.26 27.73
N GLU A 60 18.46 0.38 28.03
CA GLU A 60 19.34 -0.20 27.02
C GLU A 60 18.54 -0.94 25.94
N LYS A 61 17.55 -1.73 26.37
CA LYS A 61 16.63 -2.42 25.47
C LYS A 61 15.84 -1.41 24.63
N GLY A 62 15.33 -0.34 25.24
CA GLY A 62 14.63 0.73 24.55
C GLY A 62 15.48 1.43 23.48
N LEU A 63 16.75 1.70 23.79
CA LEU A 63 17.70 2.28 22.83
C LEU A 63 17.97 1.36 21.64
N LYS A 64 18.20 0.05 21.88
CA LYS A 64 18.37 -0.94 20.80
C LYS A 64 17.11 -1.06 19.93
N GLU A 65 15.93 -1.02 20.55
CA GLU A 65 14.64 -1.04 19.87
C GLU A 65 14.40 0.22 19.01
N TYR A 66 14.78 1.40 19.51
CA TYR A 66 14.72 2.65 18.75
C TYR A 66 15.78 2.71 17.63
N GLN A 67 17.00 2.21 17.87
CA GLN A 67 18.04 2.07 16.86
C GLN A 67 17.57 1.22 15.67
N MET A 68 16.86 0.12 15.93
CA MET A 68 16.27 -0.70 14.87
C MET A 68 15.29 0.10 14.00
N LEU A 69 14.47 0.99 14.59
CA LEU A 69 13.57 1.86 13.84
C LEU A 69 14.34 2.86 12.96
N LEU A 70 15.43 3.44 13.46
CA LEU A 70 16.29 4.34 12.68
C LEU A 70 16.93 3.62 11.49
N ASN A 71 17.45 2.41 11.70
CA ASN A 71 18.04 1.59 10.64
C ASN A 71 17.01 1.29 9.53
N MET A 72 15.79 0.88 9.91
CA MET A 72 14.71 0.67 8.93
C MET A 72 14.31 1.97 8.23
N PHE A 73 14.29 3.10 8.94
CA PHE A 73 13.95 4.39 8.37
C PHE A 73 14.96 4.85 7.32
N GLN A 74 16.26 4.72 7.57
CA GLN A 74 17.29 5.04 6.57
C GLN A 74 17.18 4.19 5.32
N ILE A 75 16.90 2.89 5.47
CA ILE A 75 16.74 2.00 4.32
C ILE A 75 15.48 2.37 3.54
N ALA A 76 14.38 2.67 4.23
CA ALA A 76 13.17 3.18 3.59
C ALA A 76 13.45 4.46 2.78
N ILE A 77 14.21 5.41 3.33
CA ILE A 77 14.63 6.62 2.60
C ILE A 77 15.41 6.24 1.34
N SER A 78 16.39 5.33 1.47
CA SER A 78 17.22 4.91 0.34
C SER A 78 16.40 4.24 -0.77
N GLU A 79 15.47 3.35 -0.42
CA GLU A 79 14.59 2.69 -1.39
C GLU A 79 13.60 3.67 -2.04
N TYR A 80 13.09 4.64 -1.29
CA TYR A 80 12.25 5.71 -1.84
C TYR A 80 13.03 6.55 -2.85
N ASN A 81 14.24 7.01 -2.49
CA ASN A 81 15.09 7.82 -3.38
C ASN A 81 15.51 7.07 -4.65
N ARG A 82 15.57 5.73 -4.60
CA ARG A 82 15.83 4.87 -5.77
C ARG A 82 14.58 4.61 -6.63
N GLY A 83 13.41 5.07 -6.21
CA GLY A 83 12.15 4.77 -6.89
C GLY A 83 11.69 3.32 -6.76
N ASN A 84 12.17 2.57 -5.75
CA ASN A 84 11.83 1.16 -5.59
C ASN A 84 10.50 0.98 -4.85
N LEU A 85 9.38 1.38 -5.47
CA LEU A 85 8.07 1.45 -4.81
C LEU A 85 7.54 0.08 -4.36
N GLN A 86 7.98 -1.00 -4.99
CA GLN A 86 7.66 -2.37 -4.59
C GLN A 86 8.12 -2.70 -3.16
N ARG A 87 9.16 -2.02 -2.64
CA ARG A 87 9.63 -2.16 -1.25
C ARG A 87 8.68 -1.53 -0.23
N PHE A 88 7.60 -0.92 -0.69
CA PHE A 88 6.53 -0.35 0.11
C PHE A 88 5.19 -1.04 -0.16
N ASP A 89 5.18 -2.28 -0.66
CA ASP A 89 3.98 -3.10 -0.73
C ASP A 89 3.84 -3.96 0.53
N PRO A 90 3.05 -3.59 1.55
CA PRO A 90 3.00 -4.31 2.82
C PRO A 90 1.89 -5.35 2.91
N ILE A 91 2.13 -6.36 3.75
CA ILE A 91 1.11 -7.33 4.15
C ILE A 91 0.31 -6.81 5.36
N VAL A 92 -0.83 -6.18 5.09
CA VAL A 92 -1.71 -5.62 6.14
C VAL A 92 -2.97 -6.45 6.37
N GLY A 93 -3.52 -7.03 5.32
CA GLY A 93 -4.81 -7.70 5.35
C GLY A 93 -5.40 -7.76 3.95
N GLU A 94 -6.37 -8.65 3.78
CA GLU A 94 -7.14 -8.80 2.55
C GLU A 94 -7.88 -7.49 2.25
N ASN A 95 -8.00 -7.16 0.95
CA ASN A 95 -8.79 -6.03 0.43
C ASN A 95 -8.25 -4.62 0.69
N ALA A 96 -6.96 -4.45 0.95
CA ALA A 96 -6.38 -3.12 1.17
C ALA A 96 -5.08 -2.83 0.41
N CYS A 97 -4.53 -3.78 -0.36
CA CYS A 97 -3.31 -3.57 -1.15
C CYS A 97 -3.49 -2.45 -2.19
N GLN A 98 -4.63 -2.42 -2.87
CA GLN A 98 -5.01 -1.41 -3.83
C GLN A 98 -5.01 0.02 -3.26
N ILE A 99 -5.49 0.19 -2.01
CA ILE A 99 -5.53 1.51 -1.35
C ILE A 99 -4.11 2.03 -1.13
N ARG A 100 -3.21 1.13 -0.68
CA ARG A 100 -1.82 1.47 -0.39
C ARG A 100 -1.05 1.76 -1.66
N ALA A 101 -1.24 0.95 -2.69
CA ALA A 101 -0.63 1.14 -4.00
C ALA A 101 -0.91 2.55 -4.54
N VAL A 102 -2.18 2.93 -4.62
CA VAL A 102 -2.60 4.25 -5.10
C VAL A 102 -2.04 5.37 -4.21
N LYS A 103 -2.11 5.24 -2.88
CA LYS A 103 -1.57 6.26 -1.97
C LYS A 103 -0.05 6.43 -2.13
N ILE A 104 0.70 5.34 -2.28
CA ILE A 104 2.16 5.40 -2.43
C ILE A 104 2.54 6.06 -3.75
N VAL A 105 1.89 5.67 -4.84
CA VAL A 105 2.10 6.26 -6.16
C VAL A 105 1.73 7.75 -6.16
N SER A 106 0.63 8.11 -5.50
CA SER A 106 0.21 9.51 -5.28
C SER A 106 1.27 10.32 -4.53
N MET A 107 1.81 9.78 -3.41
CA MET A 107 2.87 10.45 -2.64
C MET A 107 4.13 10.68 -3.47
N PHE A 108 4.50 9.73 -4.31
CA PHE A 108 5.69 9.85 -5.18
C PHE A 108 5.44 10.82 -6.33
N SER A 109 4.33 10.68 -7.04
CA SER A 109 3.99 11.51 -8.21
C SER A 109 3.90 13.00 -7.86
N ASN A 110 3.44 13.31 -6.65
CA ASN A 110 3.28 14.67 -6.17
C ASN A 110 4.47 15.17 -5.33
N ASN A 111 5.57 14.41 -5.22
CA ASN A 111 6.73 14.72 -4.38
C ASN A 111 6.34 15.16 -2.94
N LEU A 112 5.40 14.45 -2.32
CA LEU A 112 4.84 14.84 -1.01
C LEU A 112 5.81 14.63 0.16
N VAL A 113 6.94 13.98 -0.10
CA VAL A 113 7.92 13.55 0.88
C VAL A 113 9.32 13.98 0.44
N ASP A 114 9.98 14.78 1.27
CA ASP A 114 11.40 15.17 1.09
C ASP A 114 12.22 14.60 2.26
N PHE A 115 13.01 13.56 1.95
CA PHE A 115 13.83 12.89 2.95
C PHE A 115 15.22 13.50 3.13
N THR A 116 15.63 14.51 2.36
CA THR A 116 17.01 15.04 2.35
C THR A 116 17.48 15.43 3.76
N TYR A 117 16.65 16.16 4.49
CA TYR A 117 16.94 16.57 5.87
C TYR A 117 16.82 15.41 6.87
N LEU A 118 15.86 14.52 6.65
CA LEU A 118 15.54 13.41 7.55
C LEU A 118 16.62 12.33 7.54
N GLU A 119 17.26 12.09 6.39
CA GLU A 119 18.36 11.14 6.24
C GLU A 119 19.55 11.53 7.12
N LYS A 120 19.98 12.79 7.01
CA LYS A 120 21.08 13.34 7.84
C LYS A 120 20.76 13.21 9.33
N LYS A 121 19.54 13.58 9.73
CA LYS A 121 19.09 13.44 11.12
C LYS A 121 19.09 12.00 11.61
N ALA A 122 18.64 11.06 10.78
CA ALA A 122 18.62 9.65 11.12
C ALA A 122 20.04 9.11 11.35
N LEU A 123 20.98 9.50 10.49
CA LEU A 123 22.39 9.12 10.62
C LEU A 123 23.06 9.70 11.87
N GLU A 124 22.81 10.97 12.18
CA GLU A 124 23.32 11.61 13.41
C GLU A 124 22.74 10.96 14.67
N ALA A 125 21.43 10.67 14.67
CA ALA A 125 20.77 10.00 15.78
C ALA A 125 21.32 8.58 15.99
N GLN A 126 21.57 7.84 14.90
CA GLN A 126 22.15 6.50 14.95
C GLN A 126 23.55 6.51 15.59
N LYS A 127 24.44 7.40 15.13
CA LYS A 127 25.80 7.56 15.69
C LYS A 127 25.76 7.89 17.17
N THR A 128 24.84 8.77 17.58
CA THR A 128 24.67 9.14 18.99
C THR A 128 24.20 7.94 19.82
N ILE A 129 23.24 7.15 19.33
CA ILE A 129 22.78 5.94 20.04
C ILE A 129 23.90 4.89 20.16
N GLU A 130 24.72 4.70 19.13
CA GLU A 130 25.88 3.81 19.19
C GLU A 130 26.85 4.22 20.31
N GLN A 131 27.11 5.52 20.45
CA GLN A 131 27.91 6.05 21.56
C GLN A 131 27.23 5.84 22.93
N LEU A 132 25.91 6.06 23.03
CA LEU A 132 25.16 5.87 24.27
C LEU A 132 25.12 4.39 24.71
N LEU A 133 25.16 3.46 23.75
CA LEU A 133 25.17 2.01 23.99
C LEU A 133 26.55 1.45 24.41
N LEU A 134 27.62 2.26 24.37
CA LEU A 134 28.93 1.83 24.88
C LEU A 134 28.86 1.48 26.38
N PRO A 135 29.57 0.43 26.86
CA PRO A 135 29.42 -0.10 28.22
C PRO A 135 29.52 0.95 29.35
N LYS A 136 30.48 1.87 29.22
CA LYS A 136 30.70 2.97 30.16
C LYS A 136 29.48 3.91 30.22
N ASN A 137 28.97 4.30 29.06
CA ASN A 137 27.90 5.29 28.95
C ASN A 137 26.56 4.69 29.37
N ILE A 138 26.24 3.49 28.89
CA ILE A 138 24.96 2.86 29.21
C ILE A 138 24.82 2.55 30.70
N THR A 139 25.92 2.19 31.38
CA THR A 139 25.91 1.94 32.83
C THR A 139 25.58 3.21 33.61
N THR A 140 26.17 4.35 33.23
CA THR A 140 25.84 5.65 33.83
C THR A 140 24.39 6.05 33.55
N LEU A 141 23.90 5.86 32.33
CA LEU A 141 22.51 6.16 31.96
C LEU A 141 21.51 5.33 32.77
N ILE A 142 21.76 4.03 32.94
CA ILE A 142 20.92 3.13 33.74
C ILE A 142 20.81 3.61 35.20
N GLN A 143 21.91 4.11 35.77
CA GLN A 143 21.96 4.64 37.14
C GLN A 143 21.19 5.94 37.31
N SER A 144 21.13 6.77 36.26
CA SER A 144 20.42 8.06 36.28
C SER A 144 18.90 7.95 36.45
N LYS A 145 18.31 6.76 36.26
CA LYS A 145 16.86 6.49 36.24
C LYS A 145 16.08 7.24 35.16
N MET A 146 16.77 7.89 34.21
CA MET A 146 16.16 8.53 33.04
C MET A 146 15.36 7.53 32.20
N SER A 147 14.21 7.96 31.70
CA SER A 147 13.41 7.21 30.74
C SER A 147 13.94 7.36 29.31
N LEU A 148 13.58 6.43 28.43
CA LEU A 148 13.91 6.54 27.01
C LEU A 148 13.38 7.85 26.43
N LYS A 149 12.14 8.26 26.77
CA LYS A 149 11.56 9.53 26.29
C LYS A 149 12.41 10.75 26.67
N GLU A 150 12.80 10.84 27.94
CA GLU A 150 13.64 11.93 28.44
C GLU A 150 15.01 11.93 27.77
N LEU A 151 15.61 10.74 27.59
CA LEU A 151 16.89 10.60 26.92
C LEU A 151 16.83 11.05 25.46
N LEU A 152 15.81 10.60 24.71
CA LEU A 152 15.62 10.99 23.31
C LEU A 152 15.43 12.51 23.17
N ASN A 153 14.77 13.15 24.14
CA ASN A 153 14.61 14.60 24.13
C ASN A 153 15.92 15.32 24.49
N LYS A 154 16.60 14.88 25.56
CA LYS A 154 17.84 15.48 26.04
C LYS A 154 18.94 15.46 24.98
N GLU A 155 19.07 14.33 24.29
CA GLU A 155 20.10 14.13 23.27
C GLU A 155 19.63 14.55 21.87
N ASN A 156 18.46 15.20 21.75
CA ASN A 156 17.86 15.66 20.49
C ASN A 156 17.73 14.56 19.42
N LEU A 157 17.38 13.35 19.84
CA LEU A 157 17.25 12.15 18.99
C LEU A 157 15.85 11.98 18.39
N GLN A 158 14.92 12.90 18.69
CA GLN A 158 13.56 12.86 18.18
C GLN A 158 13.55 13.21 16.69
N ILE A 159 13.12 12.25 15.87
CA ILE A 159 12.85 12.48 14.45
C ILE A 159 11.36 12.66 14.29
N PHE A 160 10.94 13.85 13.84
CA PHE A 160 9.55 14.19 13.62
C PHE A 160 9.18 14.00 12.15
N LEU A 161 8.23 13.10 11.92
CA LEU A 161 7.77 12.69 10.60
C LEU A 161 6.38 13.24 10.31
N THR A 162 6.13 13.64 9.07
CA THR A 162 4.78 13.90 8.58
C THR A 162 3.96 12.61 8.48
N ASP A 163 2.64 12.72 8.34
CA ASP A 163 1.77 11.55 8.22
C ASP A 163 2.12 10.68 6.99
N ASP A 164 2.54 11.31 5.90
CA ASP A 164 2.95 10.64 4.65
C ASP A 164 4.29 9.88 4.83
N GLU A 165 5.30 10.53 5.43
CA GLU A 165 6.58 9.91 5.78
C GLU A 165 6.39 8.71 6.71
N LEU A 166 5.52 8.87 7.72
CA LEU A 166 5.22 7.81 8.67
C LEU A 166 4.44 6.67 7.99
N TYR A 167 3.54 6.98 7.06
CA TYR A 167 2.81 5.99 6.26
C TYR A 167 3.78 5.13 5.42
N LEU A 168 4.73 5.76 4.71
CA LEU A 168 5.77 5.06 3.96
C LEU A 168 6.61 4.15 4.85
N LEU A 169 7.06 4.66 6.00
CA LEU A 169 7.85 3.86 6.92
C LEU A 169 7.07 2.64 7.45
N LYS A 170 5.78 2.81 7.77
CA LYS A 170 4.91 1.69 8.18
C LYS A 170 4.78 0.66 7.06
N SER A 171 4.58 1.10 5.82
CA SER A 171 4.53 0.23 4.65
C SER A 171 5.83 -0.55 4.51
N PHE A 172 6.98 0.12 4.49
CA PHE A 172 8.29 -0.52 4.39
C PHE A 172 8.51 -1.58 5.49
N ILE A 173 8.25 -1.24 6.76
CA ILE A 173 8.45 -2.19 7.88
C ILE A 173 7.60 -3.45 7.71
N LEU A 174 6.35 -3.32 7.25
CA LEU A 174 5.51 -4.48 7.02
C LEU A 174 5.92 -5.27 5.77
N THR A 175 6.41 -4.61 4.72
CA THR A 175 7.01 -5.27 3.55
C THR A 175 8.21 -6.13 3.97
N GLU A 176 9.09 -5.61 4.81
CA GLU A 176 10.28 -6.35 5.28
C GLU A 176 9.97 -7.51 6.24
N SER A 177 8.73 -7.60 6.70
CA SER A 177 8.25 -8.75 7.45
C SER A 177 7.68 -9.85 6.55
N LYS A 178 7.52 -9.62 5.24
CA LYS A 178 7.02 -10.64 4.31
C LYS A 178 8.05 -11.75 4.10
N ILE A 179 7.55 -12.96 3.91
CA ILE A 179 8.28 -14.08 3.30
C ILE A 179 7.43 -14.66 2.18
N SER A 180 8.06 -15.00 1.07
CA SER A 180 7.47 -15.87 0.06
C SER A 180 7.51 -17.30 0.56
N GLN A 181 6.35 -17.95 0.57
CA GLN A 181 6.25 -19.40 0.71
C GLN A 181 5.54 -19.95 -0.54
N PRO A 182 5.84 -21.18 -0.99
CA PRO A 182 4.98 -21.85 -1.95
C PRO A 182 3.53 -21.87 -1.43
N SER A 183 2.58 -21.54 -2.29
CA SER A 183 1.14 -21.43 -2.03
C SER A 183 0.44 -22.67 -2.55
N GLU A 184 -0.57 -23.09 -1.81
CA GLU A 184 -1.56 -24.09 -2.23
C GLU A 184 -2.77 -23.43 -2.93
N VAL A 185 -2.71 -22.18 -3.40
CA VAL A 185 -3.88 -21.50 -4.00
C VAL A 185 -4.43 -22.27 -5.21
N MET A 186 -3.56 -22.94 -5.95
CA MET A 186 -3.99 -23.82 -7.04
C MET A 186 -4.66 -25.10 -6.56
N PHE A 187 -4.47 -25.54 -5.32
CA PHE A 187 -5.26 -26.63 -4.75
C PHE A 187 -6.75 -26.25 -4.74
N TYR A 188 -7.09 -24.97 -4.54
CA TYR A 188 -8.47 -24.51 -4.52
C TYR A 188 -9.07 -24.36 -5.93
N ILE A 189 -8.29 -23.86 -6.90
CA ILE A 189 -8.70 -23.82 -8.32
C ILE A 189 -8.85 -25.25 -8.87
N GLN A 190 -7.89 -26.12 -8.58
CA GLN A 190 -7.92 -27.54 -8.95
C GLN A 190 -9.09 -28.26 -8.28
N LYS A 191 -9.36 -27.99 -6.99
CA LYS A 191 -10.51 -28.57 -6.30
C LYS A 191 -11.84 -28.06 -6.88
N ASN A 192 -12.02 -26.77 -7.09
CA ASN A 192 -13.31 -26.24 -7.57
C ASN A 192 -13.56 -26.46 -9.07
N LEU A 193 -12.53 -26.53 -9.91
CA LEU A 193 -12.68 -26.80 -11.35
C LEU A 193 -12.73 -28.30 -11.69
N PHE A 194 -12.18 -29.19 -10.85
CA PHE A 194 -12.12 -30.64 -11.14
C PHE A 194 -13.01 -31.51 -10.23
N LEU A 195 -13.95 -30.93 -9.48
CA LEU A 195 -14.79 -31.65 -8.50
C LEU A 195 -15.98 -32.45 -9.07
N GLU A 196 -15.94 -32.90 -10.34
CA GLU A 196 -16.96 -33.85 -10.84
C GLU A 196 -16.43 -35.21 -11.28
N THR A 197 -15.12 -35.45 -11.38
CA THR A 197 -14.65 -36.76 -11.84
C THR A 197 -13.36 -37.22 -11.17
N LYS A 198 -13.52 -38.03 -10.12
CA LYS A 198 -12.69 -39.18 -9.68
C LYS A 198 -12.36 -39.16 -8.18
N GLU A 199 -12.49 -40.35 -7.59
CA GLU A 199 -12.19 -40.64 -6.20
C GLU A 199 -10.75 -40.24 -5.82
N PRO A 200 -10.53 -39.79 -4.57
CA PRO A 200 -9.24 -39.33 -4.09
C PRO A 200 -8.35 -40.51 -3.73
N ASN A 201 -7.72 -41.14 -4.73
CA ASN A 201 -6.65 -42.12 -4.50
C ASN A 201 -5.46 -41.74 -5.38
N GLU A 202 -4.30 -41.54 -4.73
CA GLU A 202 -3.02 -41.00 -5.24
C GLU A 202 -2.88 -39.46 -5.19
N GLU A 203 -2.59 -38.94 -3.99
CA GLU A 203 -1.93 -37.64 -3.81
C GLU A 203 -0.49 -37.70 -4.39
N LYS A 204 -0.35 -37.54 -5.70
CA LYS A 204 0.94 -37.18 -6.30
C LYS A 204 1.19 -35.69 -6.06
N ASN A 205 2.27 -35.39 -5.33
CA ASN A 205 2.81 -34.05 -5.05
C ASN A 205 3.11 -33.27 -6.34
N ILE A 206 2.09 -32.71 -6.98
CA ILE A 206 2.24 -31.69 -8.01
C ILE A 206 1.65 -30.42 -7.40
N SER A 207 2.49 -29.68 -6.68
CA SER A 207 2.11 -28.37 -6.13
C SER A 207 2.55 -27.29 -7.12
N PRO A 208 1.61 -26.56 -7.75
CA PRO A 208 1.95 -25.39 -8.53
C PRO A 208 2.66 -24.37 -7.64
N LYS A 209 3.83 -23.88 -8.07
CA LYS A 209 4.62 -22.90 -7.30
C LYS A 209 4.07 -21.48 -7.48
N PHE A 210 2.88 -21.22 -6.96
CA PHE A 210 2.46 -19.83 -6.69
C PHE A 210 3.05 -19.42 -5.36
N GLU A 211 3.47 -18.17 -5.17
CA GLU A 211 4.00 -17.72 -3.87
C GLU A 211 2.89 -17.10 -3.04
N ARG A 212 2.63 -17.64 -1.83
CA ARG A 212 1.82 -16.98 -0.81
C ARG A 212 2.75 -16.16 0.05
N GLU A 213 2.55 -14.86 0.02
CA GLU A 213 3.19 -13.99 0.99
C GLU A 213 2.59 -14.26 2.38
N LYS A 214 3.46 -14.54 3.36
CA LYS A 214 3.07 -14.62 4.76
C LYS A 214 3.84 -13.61 5.59
N ALA A 215 3.19 -13.12 6.63
CA ALA A 215 3.84 -12.25 7.60
C ALA A 215 4.74 -13.08 8.52
N TYR A 216 6.01 -12.72 8.58
CA TYR A 216 7.01 -13.27 9.47
C TYR A 216 7.77 -12.15 10.21
N PRO A 217 7.18 -11.57 11.27
CA PRO A 217 7.74 -10.41 11.97
C PRO A 217 9.16 -10.60 12.53
N LYS A 218 9.62 -11.85 12.69
CA LYS A 218 10.98 -12.15 13.14
C LYS A 218 12.05 -11.73 12.13
N ASN A 219 11.71 -11.58 10.85
CA ASN A 219 12.63 -11.05 9.82
C ASN A 219 13.14 -9.65 10.16
N LEU A 220 12.36 -8.84 10.89
CA LEU A 220 12.76 -7.49 11.28
C LEU A 220 14.00 -7.46 12.20
N LYS A 221 14.37 -8.59 12.82
CA LYS A 221 15.59 -8.68 13.63
C LYS A 221 16.87 -8.47 12.81
N LYS A 222 16.83 -8.60 11.48
CA LYS A 222 17.98 -8.27 10.62
C LYS A 222 18.40 -6.79 10.72
N TYR A 223 17.51 -5.92 11.21
CA TYR A 223 17.76 -4.49 11.39
C TYR A 223 18.27 -4.09 12.77
N GLY A 224 18.37 -5.02 13.71
CA GLY A 224 18.82 -4.67 15.05
C GLY A 224 18.76 -5.82 16.06
N ASN A 225 19.57 -5.70 17.11
CA ASN A 225 19.63 -6.68 18.19
C ASN A 225 18.45 -6.51 19.15
N VAL A 226 17.28 -7.03 18.75
CA VAL A 226 16.03 -6.95 19.50
C VAL A 226 15.38 -8.33 19.70
N SER A 227 14.45 -8.41 20.64
CA SER A 227 13.68 -9.64 20.89
C SER A 227 12.59 -9.90 19.83
N SER A 228 12.29 -11.16 19.52
CA SER A 228 11.16 -11.53 18.64
C SER A 228 9.81 -11.01 19.15
N LYS A 229 9.63 -11.00 20.48
CA LYS A 229 8.43 -10.43 21.12
C LYS A 229 8.24 -8.95 20.82
N PHE A 230 9.34 -8.20 20.68
CA PHE A 230 9.28 -6.80 20.26
C PHE A 230 8.86 -6.68 18.80
N THR A 231 9.48 -7.43 17.88
CA THR A 231 9.15 -7.34 16.46
C THR A 231 7.72 -7.79 16.16
N GLU A 232 7.22 -8.81 16.84
CA GLU A 232 5.80 -9.24 16.76
C GLU A 232 4.83 -8.15 17.22
N LYS A 233 5.13 -7.48 18.35
CA LYS A 233 4.30 -6.38 18.85
C LYS A 233 4.36 -5.15 17.93
N LEU A 234 5.55 -4.82 17.43
CA LEU A 234 5.76 -3.74 16.46
C LEU A 234 4.94 -3.98 15.20
N PHE A 235 5.05 -5.18 14.62
CA PHE A 235 4.27 -5.60 13.45
C PHE A 235 2.77 -5.44 13.69
N ARG A 236 2.22 -5.98 14.79
CA ARG A 236 0.78 -5.87 15.11
C ARG A 236 0.33 -4.42 15.24
N ARG A 237 1.12 -3.57 15.91
CA ARG A 237 0.82 -2.14 16.07
C ARG A 237 0.82 -1.42 14.73
N ILE A 238 1.90 -1.57 13.95
CA ILE A 238 2.05 -0.91 12.66
C ILE A 238 0.95 -1.33 11.69
N ARG A 239 0.63 -2.64 11.64
CA ARG A 239 -0.45 -3.19 10.82
C ARG A 239 -1.81 -2.55 11.12
N LYS A 240 -2.13 -2.36 12.41
CA LYS A 240 -3.35 -1.65 12.84
C LYS A 240 -3.34 -0.16 12.47
N LEU A 241 -2.21 0.52 12.65
CA LEU A 241 -2.09 1.94 12.31
C LEU A 241 -2.22 2.15 10.80
N LEU A 242 -1.52 1.36 9.99
CA LEU A 242 -1.51 1.49 8.54
C LEU A 242 -2.88 1.16 7.92
N SER A 243 -3.59 0.15 8.43
CA SER A 243 -4.97 -0.13 7.97
C SER A 243 -5.92 1.04 8.25
N LYS A 244 -5.84 1.63 9.45
CA LYS A 244 -6.63 2.82 9.80
C LYS A 244 -6.38 3.98 8.83
N GLU A 245 -5.10 4.29 8.59
CA GLU A 245 -4.71 5.40 7.71
C GLU A 245 -5.06 5.17 6.25
N SER A 246 -5.07 3.91 5.80
CA SER A 246 -5.50 3.55 4.45
C SER A 246 -6.99 3.86 4.25
N ILE A 247 -7.83 3.53 5.24
CA ILE A 247 -9.26 3.89 5.17
C ILE A 247 -9.49 5.39 5.29
N LEU A 248 -8.73 6.08 6.14
CA LEU A 248 -8.82 7.54 6.23
C LEU A 248 -8.48 8.21 4.89
N TYR A 249 -7.53 7.64 4.14
CA TYR A 249 -7.22 8.10 2.79
C TYR A 249 -8.40 7.89 1.83
N LEU A 250 -9.06 6.72 1.84
CA LEU A 250 -10.27 6.49 1.05
C LEU A 250 -11.36 7.53 1.38
N LYS A 251 -11.66 7.72 2.67
CA LYS A 251 -12.66 8.69 3.11
C LYS A 251 -12.32 10.11 2.66
N ASP A 252 -11.05 10.50 2.72
CA ASP A 252 -10.60 11.81 2.26
C ASP A 252 -10.79 12.00 0.75
N ILE A 253 -10.53 10.95 -0.05
CA ILE A 253 -10.87 10.97 -1.49
C ILE A 253 -12.37 11.16 -1.65
N THR A 254 -13.20 10.27 -1.08
CA THR A 254 -14.65 10.26 -1.28
C THR A 254 -15.31 11.57 -0.84
N ASN A 255 -14.86 12.16 0.28
CA ASN A 255 -15.39 13.44 0.78
C ASN A 255 -15.14 14.63 -0.16
N LYS A 256 -14.15 14.55 -1.03
CA LYS A 256 -13.86 15.58 -2.04
C LYS A 256 -14.75 15.45 -3.28
N HIS A 257 -15.52 14.38 -3.41
CA HIS A 257 -16.43 14.12 -4.53
C HIS A 257 -17.89 14.36 -4.13
N GLN A 258 -18.78 14.47 -5.12
CA GLN A 258 -20.22 14.76 -4.91
C GLN A 258 -21.10 13.49 -4.90
N ASP A 259 -20.51 12.31 -5.07
CA ASP A 259 -21.25 11.04 -5.07
C ASP A 259 -21.64 10.64 -3.64
N GLU A 260 -22.85 10.99 -3.22
CA GLU A 260 -23.39 10.71 -1.88
C GLU A 260 -23.58 9.21 -1.63
N SER A 261 -23.90 8.42 -2.66
CA SER A 261 -23.99 6.96 -2.53
C SER A 261 -22.63 6.37 -2.20
N LEU A 262 -21.58 6.79 -2.92
CA LEU A 262 -20.22 6.35 -2.63
C LEU A 262 -19.74 6.82 -1.25
N LYS A 263 -20.09 8.04 -0.82
CA LYS A 263 -19.79 8.52 0.55
C LYS A 263 -20.43 7.65 1.61
N GLU A 264 -21.69 7.27 1.42
CA GLU A 264 -22.37 6.36 2.35
C GLU A 264 -21.61 5.03 2.44
N MET A 265 -21.21 4.45 1.31
CA MET A 265 -20.53 3.15 1.25
C MET A 265 -19.12 3.14 1.81
N ILE A 266 -18.46 4.29 1.88
CA ILE A 266 -17.12 4.48 2.48
C ILE A 266 -17.20 5.09 3.90
N SER A 267 -18.41 5.25 4.45
CA SER A 267 -18.62 5.78 5.79
C SER A 267 -18.28 4.77 6.91
N ASP A 268 -18.27 5.26 8.16
CA ASP A 268 -18.07 4.41 9.35
C ASP A 268 -19.11 3.28 9.47
N LYS A 269 -20.29 3.40 8.82
CA LYS A 269 -21.34 2.38 8.80
C LYS A 269 -20.89 1.07 8.17
N PHE A 270 -20.03 1.14 7.14
CA PHE A 270 -19.49 -0.01 6.42
C PHE A 270 -18.03 -0.31 6.78
N GLU A 271 -17.48 0.42 7.76
CA GLU A 271 -16.17 0.11 8.31
C GLU A 271 -16.27 -1.12 9.22
N THR A 272 -15.52 -2.17 8.89
CA THR A 272 -15.45 -3.37 9.71
C THR A 272 -14.04 -3.62 10.22
N ARG A 273 -13.88 -4.62 11.08
CA ARG A 273 -12.57 -5.03 11.59
C ARG A 273 -12.34 -6.52 11.46
N HIS A 274 -11.22 -6.88 10.85
CA HIS A 274 -10.74 -8.25 10.78
C HIS A 274 -9.31 -8.32 11.32
N LEU A 275 -9.05 -9.20 12.29
CA LEU A 275 -7.74 -9.34 12.96
C LEU A 275 -7.18 -7.99 13.48
N ASN A 276 -8.04 -7.15 14.05
CA ASN A 276 -7.73 -5.78 14.52
C ASN A 276 -7.29 -4.79 13.43
N CYS A 277 -7.40 -5.16 12.16
CA CYS A 277 -7.19 -4.26 11.03
C CYS A 277 -8.53 -3.73 10.58
N TYR A 278 -8.55 -2.48 10.15
CA TYR A 278 -9.75 -1.90 9.59
C TYR A 278 -9.92 -2.32 8.13
N CYS A 279 -11.17 -2.55 7.73
CA CYS A 279 -11.54 -3.00 6.39
C CYS A 279 -12.70 -2.16 5.83
N MET A 280 -12.74 -2.04 4.51
CA MET A 280 -13.83 -1.44 3.74
C MET A 280 -14.28 -2.42 2.64
N PRO A 281 -15.52 -2.30 2.14
CA PRO A 281 -15.99 -3.03 0.97
C PRO A 281 -15.07 -2.87 -0.24
N MET A 282 -14.68 -3.98 -0.88
CA MET A 282 -13.70 -3.96 -1.97
C MET A 282 -14.19 -3.17 -3.19
N PHE A 283 -15.41 -3.41 -3.66
CA PHE A 283 -15.96 -2.80 -4.87
C PHE A 283 -15.97 -1.26 -4.79
N TRP A 284 -16.59 -0.71 -3.74
CA TRP A 284 -16.65 0.73 -3.53
C TRP A 284 -15.27 1.35 -3.21
N SER A 285 -14.37 0.58 -2.60
CA SER A 285 -12.98 1.01 -2.43
C SER A 285 -12.30 1.21 -3.79
N TYR A 286 -12.41 0.27 -4.73
CA TYR A 286 -11.88 0.45 -6.08
C TYR A 286 -12.55 1.61 -6.82
N LYS A 287 -13.89 1.75 -6.73
CA LYS A 287 -14.62 2.87 -7.33
C LYS A 287 -14.06 4.21 -6.85
N THR A 288 -13.80 4.34 -5.55
CA THR A 288 -13.16 5.52 -4.94
C THR A 288 -11.73 5.72 -5.45
N LEU A 289 -10.93 4.65 -5.52
CA LEU A 289 -9.53 4.75 -5.95
C LEU A 289 -9.40 5.15 -7.42
N PHE A 290 -10.32 4.73 -8.29
CA PHE A 290 -10.36 5.21 -9.68
C PHE A 290 -10.53 6.72 -9.77
N LEU A 291 -11.27 7.34 -8.85
CA LEU A 291 -11.38 8.81 -8.79
C LEU A 291 -10.03 9.47 -8.48
N ALA A 292 -9.25 8.86 -7.57
CA ALA A 292 -7.90 9.35 -7.24
C ALA A 292 -6.92 9.14 -8.41
N LEU A 293 -6.92 7.95 -9.01
CA LEU A 293 -6.09 7.63 -10.18
C LEU A 293 -6.33 8.62 -11.33
N GLN A 294 -7.61 8.88 -11.62
CA GLN A 294 -8.03 9.82 -12.66
C GLN A 294 -7.60 11.26 -12.34
N LYS A 295 -7.91 11.74 -11.13
CA LYS A 295 -7.61 13.10 -10.70
C LYS A 295 -6.11 13.41 -10.73
N GLU A 296 -5.29 12.43 -10.37
CA GLU A 296 -3.84 12.57 -10.27
C GLU A 296 -3.10 12.09 -11.53
N ASN A 297 -3.82 11.69 -12.58
CA ASN A 297 -3.28 11.14 -13.82
C ASN A 297 -2.26 10.00 -13.57
N ILE A 298 -2.60 9.12 -12.62
CA ILE A 298 -1.77 7.97 -12.25
C ILE A 298 -2.00 6.85 -13.27
N PRO A 299 -0.93 6.33 -13.90
CA PRO A 299 -1.04 5.23 -14.86
C PRO A 299 -1.38 3.91 -14.18
N ILE A 300 -2.03 3.05 -14.96
CA ILE A 300 -2.32 1.68 -14.57
C ILE A 300 -1.57 0.74 -15.52
N ILE A 301 -0.78 -0.17 -14.95
CA ILE A 301 -0.16 -1.26 -15.69
C ILE A 301 -0.91 -2.54 -15.36
N VAL A 302 -1.48 -3.19 -16.37
CA VAL A 302 -2.05 -4.53 -16.24
C VAL A 302 -0.94 -5.53 -16.49
N HIS A 303 -0.62 -6.34 -15.49
CA HIS A 303 0.32 -7.47 -15.57
C HIS A 303 -0.47 -8.77 -15.59
N ALA A 304 -0.57 -9.38 -16.77
CA ALA A 304 -1.27 -10.64 -16.97
C ALA A 304 -0.29 -11.81 -16.98
N LYS A 305 -0.55 -12.82 -16.15
CA LYS A 305 0.15 -14.11 -16.13
C LYS A 305 -0.73 -15.17 -16.78
N PHE A 306 -0.29 -15.73 -17.90
CA PHE A 306 -1.06 -16.74 -18.62
C PHE A 306 -0.74 -18.13 -18.10
N ILE A 307 -1.77 -18.89 -17.81
CA ILE A 307 -1.69 -20.27 -17.34
C ILE A 307 -2.48 -21.13 -18.32
N ASP A 308 -1.82 -22.09 -18.95
CA ASP A 308 -2.49 -23.01 -19.87
C ASP A 308 -3.29 -24.05 -19.09
N ASN A 309 -4.60 -24.09 -19.30
CA ASN A 309 -5.49 -25.04 -18.62
C ASN A 309 -5.30 -26.49 -19.07
N LYS A 310 -4.53 -26.74 -20.13
CA LYS A 310 -4.13 -28.08 -20.56
C LYS A 310 -2.99 -28.65 -19.71
N THR A 311 -2.21 -27.80 -19.03
CA THR A 311 -1.11 -28.27 -18.19
C THR A 311 -1.62 -28.49 -16.77
N GLN A 312 -1.41 -29.70 -16.24
CA GLN A 312 -1.88 -30.07 -14.90
C GLN A 312 -1.11 -29.37 -13.75
N ASP A 313 -0.03 -28.67 -14.09
CA ASP A 313 0.90 -28.05 -13.14
C ASP A 313 0.67 -26.54 -12.97
N PHE A 314 -0.28 -25.95 -13.69
CA PHE A 314 -0.65 -24.54 -13.62
C PHE A 314 0.56 -23.59 -13.69
N GLN A 315 1.57 -23.95 -14.50
CA GLN A 315 2.71 -23.10 -14.71
C GLN A 315 2.32 -21.86 -15.52
N VAL A 316 2.96 -20.73 -15.19
CA VAL A 316 2.85 -19.52 -16.01
C VAL A 316 3.61 -19.79 -17.30
N VAL A 317 2.89 -19.83 -18.41
CA VAL A 317 3.46 -20.11 -19.75
C VAL A 317 3.94 -18.84 -20.45
N ASP A 318 3.37 -17.69 -20.09
CA ASP A 318 3.68 -16.39 -20.69
C ASP A 318 3.23 -15.25 -19.78
N GLU A 319 3.72 -14.04 -20.03
CA GLU A 319 3.30 -12.80 -19.37
C GLU A 319 3.03 -11.67 -20.39
N GLU A 320 2.22 -10.70 -20.01
CA GLU A 320 1.98 -9.51 -20.83
C GLU A 320 1.72 -8.26 -19.95
N PHE A 321 2.17 -7.11 -20.46
CA PHE A 321 2.07 -5.82 -19.79
C PHE A 321 1.33 -4.81 -20.69
N LEU A 322 0.16 -4.35 -20.24
CA LEU A 322 -0.63 -3.33 -20.93
C LEU A 322 -0.64 -2.05 -20.11
N LEU A 323 -0.29 -0.92 -20.73
CA LEU A 323 -0.28 0.39 -20.10
C LEU A 323 -1.57 1.15 -20.44
N TYR A 324 -2.25 1.60 -19.41
CA TYR A 324 -3.42 2.48 -19.48
C TYR A 324 -3.07 3.82 -18.87
N GLU A 325 -3.31 4.87 -19.63
CA GLU A 325 -3.09 6.26 -19.21
C GLU A 325 -4.42 7.00 -19.30
N ASN A 326 -4.57 8.05 -18.50
CA ASN A 326 -5.80 8.84 -18.54
C ASN A 326 -5.75 9.80 -19.74
N PHE A 327 -6.50 9.50 -20.80
CA PHE A 327 -6.60 10.37 -21.98
C PHE A 327 -7.90 11.15 -21.95
N ASN A 328 -8.03 12.13 -21.05
CA ASN A 328 -9.08 13.17 -21.03
C ASN A 328 -10.56 12.72 -21.03
N ASP A 329 -10.87 11.43 -21.20
CA ASP A 329 -12.22 10.88 -21.16
C ASP A 329 -12.53 10.50 -19.71
N LEU A 330 -13.46 11.24 -19.11
CA LEU A 330 -13.78 11.13 -17.68
C LEU A 330 -14.29 9.74 -17.29
N GLU A 331 -14.72 8.93 -18.25
CA GLU A 331 -15.25 7.59 -18.00
C GLU A 331 -14.23 6.46 -18.23
N ASN A 332 -13.16 6.69 -18.98
CA ASN A 332 -12.27 5.63 -19.46
C ASN A 332 -10.79 5.95 -19.27
N HIS A 333 -10.08 5.12 -18.50
CA HIS A 333 -8.64 4.96 -18.69
C HIS A 333 -8.48 4.19 -20.00
N SER A 334 -8.26 4.91 -21.11
CA SER A 334 -8.08 4.27 -22.40
C SER A 334 -6.68 3.66 -22.51
N TYR A 335 -6.60 2.58 -23.25
CA TYR A 335 -5.33 1.94 -23.56
C TYR A 335 -4.37 2.94 -24.22
N SER A 336 -3.14 3.03 -23.69
CA SER A 336 -2.08 3.87 -24.24
C SER A 336 -1.18 3.06 -25.17
N SER A 337 -0.61 1.98 -24.63
CA SER A 337 0.44 1.23 -25.33
C SER A 337 0.73 -0.11 -24.66
N LYS A 338 1.49 -0.95 -25.37
CA LYS A 338 2.06 -2.18 -24.85
C LYS A 338 3.45 -1.87 -24.31
N LEU A 339 3.80 -2.47 -23.17
CA LEU A 339 5.16 -2.49 -22.66
C LEU A 339 5.84 -3.81 -23.01
N ALA A 340 7.12 -3.76 -23.40
CA ALA A 340 7.90 -4.98 -23.60
C ALA A 340 8.30 -5.58 -22.25
N ASN A 341 8.71 -4.73 -21.31
CA ASN A 341 8.94 -5.07 -19.91
C ASN A 341 8.38 -3.95 -19.01
N ILE A 342 7.96 -4.31 -17.80
CA ILE A 342 7.59 -3.33 -16.78
C ILE A 342 8.74 -2.37 -16.45
N SER A 343 10.00 -2.84 -16.54
CA SER A 343 11.21 -2.03 -16.31
C SER A 343 11.38 -0.88 -17.30
N ASP A 344 10.70 -0.92 -18.44
CA ASP A 344 10.77 0.14 -19.46
C ASP A 344 9.97 1.38 -19.02
N PHE A 345 9.12 1.24 -18.01
CA PHE A 345 8.32 2.32 -17.46
C PHE A 345 9.09 3.05 -16.36
N ASN A 346 9.32 4.35 -16.54
CA ASN A 346 10.22 5.16 -15.69
C ASN A 346 9.50 6.19 -14.81
N ARG A 347 8.18 6.05 -14.64
CA ARG A 347 7.38 6.93 -13.78
C ARG A 347 6.50 6.07 -12.85
N PRO A 348 6.04 6.63 -11.73
CA PRO A 348 5.20 5.89 -10.80
C PRO A 348 3.92 5.38 -11.46
N ALA A 349 3.56 4.13 -11.18
CA ALA A 349 2.31 3.52 -11.65
C ALA A 349 1.69 2.59 -10.61
N VAL A 350 0.39 2.36 -10.75
CA VAL A 350 -0.27 1.25 -10.06
C VAL A 350 -0.25 0.04 -10.98
N VAL A 351 0.29 -1.07 -10.48
CA VAL A 351 0.27 -2.35 -11.19
C VAL A 351 -0.87 -3.19 -10.66
N ILE A 352 -1.70 -3.68 -11.57
CA ILE A 352 -2.72 -4.66 -11.27
C ILE A 352 -2.28 -5.98 -11.88
N GLN A 353 -1.86 -6.89 -11.02
CA GLN A 353 -1.44 -8.23 -11.42
C GLN A 353 -2.65 -9.17 -11.38
N GLY A 354 -2.83 -9.95 -12.43
CA GLY A 354 -3.85 -10.98 -12.52
C GLY A 354 -3.39 -12.20 -13.31
N ILE A 355 -4.22 -13.24 -13.27
CA ILE A 355 -4.03 -14.45 -14.06
C ILE A 355 -5.07 -14.57 -15.17
N VAL A 356 -4.67 -15.25 -16.23
CA VAL A 356 -5.52 -15.63 -17.36
C VAL A 356 -5.42 -17.15 -17.49
N TYR A 357 -6.51 -17.85 -17.21
CA TYR A 357 -6.54 -19.32 -17.21
C TYR A 357 -7.42 -19.84 -18.35
N GLN A 358 -6.79 -20.21 -19.45
CA GLN A 358 -7.48 -20.64 -20.66
C GLN A 358 -6.58 -21.59 -21.49
N ASN A 359 -7.17 -22.26 -22.48
CA ASN A 359 -6.40 -22.99 -23.48
C ASN A 359 -5.50 -22.00 -24.22
N PHE A 360 -4.19 -22.12 -24.06
CA PHE A 360 -3.25 -21.21 -24.71
C PHE A 360 -2.96 -21.72 -26.14
N ASP A 361 -3.55 -21.08 -27.14
CA ASP A 361 -3.18 -21.25 -28.54
C ASP A 361 -2.55 -19.96 -29.11
N ASN A 362 -2.05 -20.04 -30.34
CA ASN A 362 -1.28 -18.93 -30.94
C ASN A 362 -2.12 -17.66 -31.16
N ASP A 363 -3.45 -17.79 -31.30
CA ASP A 363 -4.34 -16.67 -31.61
C ASP A 363 -4.91 -16.03 -30.34
N PHE A 364 -5.10 -16.82 -29.27
CA PHE A 364 -5.69 -16.37 -28.01
C PHE A 364 -5.02 -15.13 -27.42
N LYS A 365 -3.68 -15.06 -27.39
CA LYS A 365 -2.98 -13.90 -26.81
C LYS A 365 -3.29 -12.61 -27.57
N SER A 366 -3.45 -12.69 -28.88
CA SER A 366 -3.80 -11.55 -29.73
C SER A 366 -5.25 -11.14 -29.51
N GLU A 367 -6.18 -12.11 -29.47
CA GLU A 367 -7.60 -11.86 -29.17
C GLU A 367 -7.79 -11.24 -27.78
N TRP A 368 -7.10 -11.78 -26.76
CA TRP A 368 -7.11 -11.26 -25.40
C TRP A 368 -6.65 -9.80 -25.35
N LYS A 369 -5.60 -9.45 -26.09
CA LYS A 369 -5.10 -8.07 -26.17
C LYS A 369 -6.15 -7.15 -26.78
N GLU A 370 -6.72 -7.53 -27.91
CA GLU A 370 -7.74 -6.70 -28.57
C GLU A 370 -8.97 -6.53 -27.68
N PHE A 371 -9.39 -7.60 -26.99
CA PHE A 371 -10.43 -7.51 -25.97
C PHE A 371 -10.08 -6.51 -24.87
N MET A 372 -8.91 -6.65 -24.23
CA MET A 372 -8.49 -5.78 -23.13
C MET A 372 -8.34 -4.32 -23.55
N LYS A 373 -7.87 -4.06 -24.78
CA LYS A 373 -7.79 -2.70 -25.36
C LYS A 373 -9.17 -2.09 -25.62
N SER A 374 -10.12 -2.90 -26.07
CA SER A 374 -11.48 -2.46 -26.39
C SER A 374 -12.35 -2.25 -25.14
N CYS A 375 -11.97 -2.86 -24.02
CA CYS A 375 -12.69 -2.76 -22.76
C CYS A 375 -12.14 -1.62 -21.89
N SER A 376 -13.02 -0.91 -21.18
CA SER A 376 -12.57 0.02 -20.15
C SER A 376 -11.93 -0.76 -19.00
N ILE A 377 -10.65 -0.50 -18.71
CA ILE A 377 -9.95 -1.18 -17.61
C ILE A 377 -10.68 -0.96 -16.27
N LYS A 378 -11.32 0.20 -16.09
CA LYS A 378 -12.18 0.46 -14.92
C LYS A 378 -13.25 -0.61 -14.77
N HIS A 379 -13.96 -0.97 -15.84
CA HIS A 379 -15.01 -1.98 -15.80
C HIS A 379 -14.46 -3.39 -15.53
N VAL A 380 -13.30 -3.74 -16.11
CA VAL A 380 -12.63 -5.02 -15.82
C VAL A 380 -12.29 -5.13 -14.34
N ILE A 381 -11.69 -4.08 -13.77
CA ILE A 381 -11.26 -4.09 -12.37
C ILE A 381 -12.45 -4.06 -11.40
N LEU A 382 -13.47 -3.26 -11.70
CA LEU A 382 -14.69 -3.21 -10.90
C LEU A 382 -15.48 -4.53 -10.95
N ALA A 383 -15.50 -5.22 -12.10
CA ALA A 383 -16.08 -6.56 -12.19
C ALA A 383 -15.35 -7.55 -11.28
N GLY A 384 -14.01 -7.64 -11.39
CA GLY A 384 -13.23 -8.51 -10.50
C GLY A 384 -13.37 -8.15 -9.01
N ALA A 385 -13.45 -6.86 -8.69
CA ALA A 385 -13.66 -6.39 -7.32
C ALA A 385 -15.07 -6.67 -6.77
N ALA A 386 -16.09 -6.73 -7.63
CA ALA A 386 -17.46 -7.04 -7.25
C ALA A 386 -17.65 -8.53 -6.95
N ASP A 387 -16.99 -9.39 -7.72
CA ASP A 387 -16.99 -10.85 -7.54
C ASP A 387 -16.13 -11.31 -6.35
N HIS A 388 -15.06 -10.58 -6.05
CA HIS A 388 -14.27 -10.84 -4.85
C HIS A 388 -15.07 -10.60 -3.57
N ARG A 389 -14.67 -11.26 -2.47
CA ARG A 389 -15.23 -11.00 -1.14
C ARG A 389 -15.12 -9.52 -0.77
N GLN A 390 -16.24 -8.93 -0.35
CA GLN A 390 -16.28 -7.52 0.02
C GLN A 390 -15.57 -7.25 1.35
N TYR A 391 -15.68 -8.20 2.28
CA TYR A 391 -14.89 -8.22 3.52
C TYR A 391 -14.09 -9.51 3.67
N PRO A 392 -13.01 -9.51 4.47
CA PRO A 392 -12.26 -10.74 4.75
C PRO A 392 -13.08 -11.81 5.49
N ASP A 393 -14.06 -11.41 6.30
CA ASP A 393 -15.00 -12.32 6.96
C ASP A 393 -16.30 -12.43 6.14
N PRO A 394 -16.59 -13.58 5.49
CA PRO A 394 -17.79 -13.76 4.68
C PRO A 394 -19.10 -13.54 5.43
N LYS A 395 -19.08 -13.66 6.78
CA LYS A 395 -20.26 -13.40 7.59
C LYS A 395 -20.69 -11.94 7.51
N LEU A 396 -19.82 -11.03 7.08
CA LEU A 396 -20.11 -9.60 6.96
C LEU A 396 -20.70 -9.24 5.58
N ASP A 397 -20.75 -10.16 4.63
CA ASP A 397 -21.27 -9.88 3.28
C ASP A 397 -22.78 -9.58 3.28
N HIS A 398 -23.51 -9.97 4.33
CA HIS A 398 -24.93 -9.58 4.50
C HIS A 398 -25.12 -8.06 4.54
N MET A 399 -24.12 -7.31 5.04
CA MET A 399 -24.15 -5.84 5.06
C MET A 399 -24.25 -5.26 3.65
N ILE A 400 -23.83 -6.02 2.63
CA ILE A 400 -23.85 -5.62 1.24
C ILE A 400 -25.08 -6.16 0.51
N SER A 401 -25.44 -7.43 0.72
CA SER A 401 -26.58 -8.07 0.03
C SER A 401 -27.89 -7.33 0.25
N ASP A 402 -28.06 -6.72 1.42
CA ASP A 402 -29.30 -6.05 1.81
C ASP A 402 -29.48 -4.69 1.09
N LEU A 403 -28.42 -4.16 0.49
CA LEU A 403 -28.44 -2.85 -0.18
C LEU A 403 -29.12 -2.88 -1.54
N LYS A 404 -29.14 -4.06 -2.20
CA LYS A 404 -29.66 -4.24 -3.57
C LYS A 404 -29.10 -3.20 -4.57
N ASP A 405 -27.81 -2.91 -4.45
CA ASP A 405 -27.09 -2.02 -5.38
C ASP A 405 -27.02 -2.69 -6.77
N GLU A 406 -27.82 -2.18 -7.72
CA GLU A 406 -27.91 -2.74 -9.07
C GLU A 406 -26.59 -2.63 -9.84
N GLU A 407 -25.80 -1.58 -9.61
CA GLU A 407 -24.51 -1.41 -10.26
C GLU A 407 -23.57 -2.54 -9.82
N TYR A 408 -23.45 -2.76 -8.51
CA TYR A 408 -22.66 -3.84 -7.93
C TYR A 408 -23.08 -5.22 -8.45
N GLU A 409 -24.37 -5.53 -8.46
CA GLU A 409 -24.87 -6.82 -8.94
C GLU A 409 -24.63 -7.01 -10.45
N ASN A 410 -24.75 -5.96 -11.25
CA ASN A 410 -24.41 -6.00 -12.68
C ASN A 410 -22.92 -6.31 -12.90
N TYR A 411 -22.01 -5.76 -12.07
CA TYR A 411 -20.58 -6.08 -12.15
C TYR A 411 -20.26 -7.51 -11.73
N LYS A 412 -20.96 -8.06 -10.73
CA LYS A 412 -20.84 -9.49 -10.39
C LYS A 412 -21.23 -10.39 -11.56
N VAL A 413 -22.37 -10.10 -12.19
CA VAL A 413 -22.81 -10.83 -13.39
C VAL A 413 -21.80 -10.69 -14.52
N MET A 414 -21.24 -9.49 -14.72
CA MET A 414 -20.19 -9.25 -15.71
C MET A 414 -18.94 -10.09 -15.41
N ALA A 415 -18.50 -10.18 -14.16
CA ALA A 415 -17.32 -10.93 -13.77
C ALA A 415 -17.44 -12.42 -14.11
N SER A 416 -18.53 -13.06 -13.71
CA SER A 416 -18.75 -14.48 -13.98
C SER A 416 -18.90 -14.76 -15.48
N LYS A 417 -19.59 -13.87 -16.23
CA LYS A 417 -19.83 -14.07 -17.68
C LYS A 417 -18.61 -13.80 -18.54
N ARG A 418 -17.77 -12.82 -18.18
CA ARG A 418 -16.66 -12.32 -19.02
C ARG A 418 -15.28 -12.74 -18.55
N GLY A 419 -15.17 -13.69 -17.62
CA GLY A 419 -13.87 -14.25 -17.29
C GLY A 419 -13.05 -13.44 -16.28
N PHE A 420 -13.69 -12.71 -15.36
CA PHE A 420 -13.01 -11.90 -14.33
C PHE A 420 -13.18 -12.44 -12.91
N SER A 421 -13.85 -13.59 -12.73
CA SER A 421 -14.11 -14.22 -11.44
C SER A 421 -13.11 -15.33 -11.12
N LEU A 422 -13.11 -15.80 -9.87
CA LEU A 422 -12.30 -16.96 -9.49
C LEU A 422 -12.78 -18.24 -10.19
N GLU A 423 -14.10 -18.39 -10.34
CA GLU A 423 -14.75 -19.53 -10.99
C GLU A 423 -14.58 -19.51 -12.51
N ASN A 424 -14.34 -18.32 -13.07
CA ASN A 424 -14.07 -18.13 -14.48
C ASN A 424 -12.90 -17.13 -14.65
N PRO A 425 -11.63 -17.58 -14.52
CA PRO A 425 -10.47 -16.71 -14.67
C PRO A 425 -9.97 -16.62 -16.12
N SER A 426 -10.84 -16.88 -17.11
CA SER A 426 -10.48 -17.03 -18.52
C SER A 426 -9.98 -15.75 -19.19
N THR A 427 -10.36 -14.59 -18.68
CA THR A 427 -9.94 -13.30 -19.25
C THR A 427 -8.97 -12.57 -18.35
N PHE A 428 -9.31 -12.26 -17.10
CA PHE A 428 -8.39 -11.60 -16.17
C PHE A 428 -8.90 -11.66 -14.73
N PHE A 429 -8.37 -12.56 -13.92
CA PHE A 429 -8.66 -12.62 -12.49
C PHE A 429 -7.58 -11.89 -11.67
N ILE A 430 -7.98 -10.84 -10.96
CA ILE A 430 -7.07 -9.98 -10.20
C ILE A 430 -6.51 -10.76 -9.00
N GLN A 431 -5.19 -10.77 -8.86
CA GLN A 431 -4.51 -11.40 -7.73
C GLN A 431 -3.94 -10.37 -6.76
N HIS A 432 -3.35 -9.29 -7.27
CA HIS A 432 -2.65 -8.32 -6.43
C HIS A 432 -2.58 -6.95 -7.08
N VAL A 433 -2.46 -5.91 -6.24
CA VAL A 433 -2.27 -4.53 -6.68
C VAL A 433 -1.14 -3.89 -5.87
N TYR A 434 -0.15 -3.33 -6.54
CA TYR A 434 1.03 -2.75 -5.91
C TYR A 434 1.50 -1.46 -6.61
N ALA A 435 2.32 -0.68 -5.91
CA ALA A 435 2.98 0.50 -6.45
C ALA A 435 4.26 0.11 -7.19
N PHE A 436 4.46 0.66 -8.38
CA PHE A 436 5.65 0.46 -9.20
C PHE A 436 6.36 1.79 -9.43
#